data_AF-A0A382NX05-F1
#
_entry.id   AF-A0A382NX05-F1
#
_cell.length_a   1.000
_cell.length_b   1.000
_cell.length_c   1.000
_cell.angle_alpha   90.00
_cell.angle_beta   90.00
_cell.angle_gamma   90.00
#
_symmetry.space_group_name_H-M   'P 1'
#
loop_
_entity.id
_entity.type
_entity.pdbx_description
1 polymer ?
#
loop_
_entity_poly.entity_id
_entity_poly.type
_entity_poly.pdbx_seq_one_letter_code
_entity_poly.pdbx_strand_id
1 'polypeptide(L)'
;MRREASSVNPSEITFSLDAAYYTSESIYQTERGDLFARTWQYAGHVSQAAKPGDYFSFEIAGQALFCIRDNQNVLRTFYNVCQHRAHQLVEGQGEGKKTLVCPYHAWS
;
A
#
# COMPACT_ATOMS: atom_id res chain seq x y z
N MET A 1 12.27 27.06 5.26
CA MET A 1 13.69 26.68 5.40
C MET A 1 13.88 25.26 4.86
N ARG A 2 14.25 25.11 3.58
CA ARG A 2 14.75 23.83 3.07
C ARG A 2 16.18 23.70 3.57
N ARG A 3 16.47 22.68 4.39
CA ARG A 3 17.87 22.34 4.70
C ARG A 3 18.48 21.80 3.41
N GLU A 4 19.56 22.43 2.94
CA GLU A 4 20.33 21.95 1.81
C GLU A 4 20.87 20.55 2.12
N ALA A 5 20.74 19.62 1.18
CA ALA A 5 21.35 18.31 1.31
C ALA A 5 22.87 18.50 1.27
N SER A 6 23.53 18.30 2.42
CA SER A 6 24.99 18.32 2.49
C SER A 6 25.54 17.28 1.52
N SER A 7 26.44 17.70 0.64
CA SER A 7 27.11 16.81 -0.31
C SER A 7 27.89 15.75 0.46
N VAL A 8 27.46 14.49 0.38
CA VAL A 8 28.18 13.37 0.98
C VAL A 8 29.48 13.16 0.19
N ASN A 9 30.62 13.33 0.85
CA ASN A 9 31.91 13.04 0.25
C ASN A 9 32.12 11.50 0.21
N PRO A 10 32.25 10.85 -0.97
CA PRO A 10 32.32 9.40 -1.06
C PRO A 10 33.53 8.77 -0.35
N SER A 11 34.55 9.57 -0.01
CA SER A 11 35.75 9.11 0.71
C SER A 11 35.64 9.21 2.24
N GLU A 12 34.57 9.79 2.79
CA GLU A 12 34.36 9.85 4.24
C GLU A 12 33.73 8.55 4.75
N ILE A 13 34.31 8.00 5.82
CA ILE A 13 33.70 6.88 6.54
C ILE A 13 32.34 7.33 7.06
N THR A 14 31.29 6.78 6.48
CA THR A 14 29.92 7.06 6.89
C THR A 14 29.44 5.92 7.78
N PHE A 15 28.88 6.27 8.93
CA PHE A 15 28.26 5.30 9.83
C PHE A 15 26.82 5.01 9.39
N SER A 16 26.29 3.85 9.78
CA SER A 16 24.86 3.60 9.68
C SER A 16 24.06 4.60 10.53
N LEU A 17 22.73 4.59 10.36
CA LEU A 17 21.86 5.31 11.27
C LEU A 17 22.00 4.77 12.70
N ASP A 18 21.59 5.57 13.68
CA ASP A 18 21.47 5.14 15.08
C ASP A 18 20.54 3.92 15.19
N ALA A 19 20.83 3.02 16.14
CA ALA A 19 20.07 1.78 16.35
C ALA A 19 18.56 2.03 16.54
N ALA A 20 18.17 3.18 17.08
CA ALA A 20 16.78 3.58 17.24
C ALA A 20 16.00 3.63 15.92
N TYR A 21 16.64 4.03 14.80
CA TYR A 21 15.98 4.06 13.49
C TYR A 21 15.55 2.67 12.99
N TYR A 22 16.12 1.60 13.55
CA TYR A 22 15.77 0.23 13.18
C TYR A 22 14.84 -0.45 14.19
N THR A 23 14.67 0.10 15.39
CA THR A 23 14.05 -0.60 16.53
C THR A 23 13.00 0.20 17.28
N SER A 24 12.97 1.52 17.14
CA SER A 24 12.04 2.38 17.86
C SER A 24 10.67 2.40 17.19
N GLU A 25 9.65 1.96 17.94
CA GLU A 25 8.26 2.01 17.51
C GLU A 25 7.80 3.44 17.17
N SER A 26 8.24 4.43 17.94
CA SER A 26 7.87 5.84 17.70
C SER A 26 8.41 6.40 16.38
N ILE A 27 9.61 5.97 15.99
CA ILE A 27 10.21 6.33 14.70
C ILE A 27 9.43 5.64 13.59
N TYR A 28 9.15 4.34 13.72
CA TYR A 28 8.34 3.60 12.75
C TYR A 28 6.96 4.26 12.53
N GLN A 29 6.25 4.63 13.59
CA GLN A 29 4.94 5.30 13.44
C GLN A 29 5.03 6.64 12.70
N THR A 30 6.13 7.38 12.87
CA THR A 30 6.38 8.61 12.10
C THR A 30 6.63 8.28 10.63
N GLU A 31 7.47 7.29 10.33
CA GLU A 31 7.74 6.85 8.96
C GLU A 31 6.47 6.34 8.25
N ARG A 32 5.57 5.64 8.96
CA ARG A 32 4.27 5.23 8.41
C ARG A 32 3.48 6.40 7.86
N GLY A 33 3.40 7.51 8.61
CA GLY A 33 2.64 8.69 8.22
C GLY A 33 3.36 9.59 7.22
N ASP A 34 4.67 9.78 7.39
CA ASP A 34 5.41 10.79 6.64
C ASP A 34 6.16 10.24 5.42
N LEU A 35 6.49 8.95 5.42
CA LEU A 35 7.19 8.30 4.32
C LEU A 35 6.23 7.37 3.55
N PHE A 36 5.74 6.30 4.19
CA PHE A 36 4.98 5.26 3.48
C PHE A 36 3.64 5.77 2.93
N ALA A 37 2.91 6.61 3.68
CA ALA A 37 1.64 7.16 3.24
C ALA A 37 1.75 8.34 2.26
N ARG A 38 2.96 8.89 2.06
CA ARG A 38 3.18 10.14 1.29
C ARG A 38 4.11 9.98 0.09
N THR A 39 4.56 8.76 -0.18
CA THR A 39 5.43 8.43 -1.31
C THR A 39 4.86 7.30 -2.14
N TRP A 40 5.36 7.14 -3.36
CA TRP A 40 4.97 6.02 -4.22
C TRP A 40 5.51 4.71 -3.67
N GLN A 41 4.62 3.73 -3.54
CA GLN A 41 4.93 2.40 -3.04
C GLN A 41 4.63 1.37 -4.13
N TYR A 42 5.51 0.38 -4.26
CA TYR A 42 5.30 -0.70 -5.22
C TYR A 42 4.22 -1.66 -4.70
N ALA A 43 3.09 -1.73 -5.40
CA ALA A 43 1.98 -2.61 -5.05
C ALA A 43 2.03 -3.97 -5.75
N GLY A 44 2.55 -4.03 -6.98
CA GLY A 44 2.56 -5.25 -7.80
C GLY A 44 2.63 -4.95 -9.29
N HIS A 45 2.72 -6.01 -10.09
CA HIS A 45 2.75 -5.92 -11.56
C HIS A 45 1.34 -5.94 -12.16
N VAL A 46 1.16 -5.22 -13.27
CA VAL A 46 -0.13 -5.07 -13.96
C VAL A 46 -0.73 -6.40 -14.45
N SER A 47 0.11 -7.42 -14.69
CA SER A 47 -0.36 -8.75 -15.12
C SER A 47 -1.20 -9.47 -14.06
N GLN A 48 -1.10 -9.09 -12.78
CA GLN A 48 -1.92 -9.66 -11.70
C GLN A 48 -3.38 -9.16 -11.76
N ALA A 49 -3.65 -8.10 -12.51
CA ALA A 49 -4.99 -7.59 -12.78
C ALA A 49 -5.10 -7.28 -14.28
N ALA A 50 -5.01 -8.31 -15.11
CA ALA A 50 -4.88 -8.16 -16.56
C ALA A 50 -6.23 -7.84 -17.23
N LYS A 51 -7.33 -8.42 -16.75
CA LYS A 51 -8.68 -8.29 -17.34
C LYS A 51 -9.62 -7.56 -16.37
N PRO A 52 -10.70 -6.94 -16.88
CA PRO A 52 -11.75 -6.37 -16.03
C PRO A 52 -12.26 -7.37 -14.99
N GLY A 53 -12.35 -6.92 -13.74
CA GLY A 53 -12.76 -7.72 -12.59
C GLY A 53 -11.62 -8.52 -11.93
N ASP A 54 -10.43 -8.55 -12.52
CA ASP A 54 -9.26 -9.15 -11.89
C ASP A 54 -8.74 -8.23 -10.78
N TYR A 55 -8.38 -8.82 -9.64
CA TYR A 55 -7.89 -8.10 -8.47
C TYR A 55 -6.77 -8.85 -7.75
N PHE A 56 -5.99 -8.10 -6.98
CA PHE A 56 -5.05 -8.64 -6.01
C PHE A 56 -5.00 -7.74 -4.76
N SER A 57 -4.92 -8.35 -3.59
CA SER A 57 -4.80 -7.68 -2.30
C SER A 57 -3.36 -7.70 -1.80
N PHE A 58 -3.00 -6.69 -1.01
CA PHE A 58 -1.66 -6.49 -0.46
C PHE A 58 -1.72 -5.59 0.78
N GLU A 59 -0.61 -5.51 1.50
CA GLU A 59 -0.46 -4.63 2.66
C GLU A 59 0.76 -3.73 2.51
N ILE A 60 0.62 -2.45 2.88
CA ILE A 60 1.74 -1.51 2.96
C ILE A 60 1.69 -0.84 4.34
N ALA A 61 2.75 -1.01 5.12
CA ALA A 61 2.91 -0.35 6.42
C ALA A 61 1.67 -0.53 7.34
N GLY A 62 1.11 -1.75 7.41
CA GLY A 62 -0.08 -2.05 8.21
C GLY A 62 -1.40 -1.55 7.63
N GLN A 63 -1.45 -1.17 6.35
CA GLN A 63 -2.68 -0.78 5.65
C GLN A 63 -3.07 -1.83 4.63
N ALA A 64 -4.21 -2.50 4.86
CA ALA A 64 -4.77 -3.48 3.94
C ALA A 64 -5.39 -2.78 2.72
N LEU A 65 -4.93 -3.17 1.53
CA LEU A 65 -5.26 -2.55 0.24
C LEU A 65 -5.59 -3.64 -0.79
N PHE A 66 -6.26 -3.25 -1.87
CA PHE A 66 -6.35 -4.11 -3.06
C PHE A 66 -6.40 -3.27 -4.33
N CYS A 67 -5.86 -3.83 -5.40
CA CYS A 67 -5.96 -3.31 -6.76
C CYS A 67 -7.01 -4.12 -7.53
N ILE A 68 -7.83 -3.46 -8.34
CA ILE A 68 -8.80 -4.08 -9.24
C ILE A 68 -8.83 -3.34 -10.57
N ARG A 69 -8.96 -4.07 -11.67
CA ARG A 69 -9.25 -3.48 -12.98
C ARG A 69 -10.76 -3.35 -13.14
N ASP A 70 -11.27 -2.14 -13.27
CA ASP A 70 -12.70 -1.90 -13.39
C ASP A 70 -13.26 -2.31 -14.77
N ASN A 71 -14.58 -2.22 -14.92
CA ASN A 71 -15.28 -2.57 -16.16
C ASN A 71 -14.97 -1.60 -17.31
N GLN A 72 -14.41 -0.43 -17.02
CA GLN A 72 -13.92 0.57 -17.96
C GLN A 72 -12.43 0.36 -18.28
N ASN A 73 -11.84 -0.76 -17.84
CA ASN A 73 -10.45 -1.14 -18.06
C ASN A 73 -9.43 -0.20 -17.37
N VAL A 74 -9.85 0.48 -16.29
CA VAL A 74 -9.00 1.34 -15.46
C VAL A 74 -8.55 0.57 -14.22
N LEU A 75 -7.24 0.57 -13.97
CA LEU A 75 -6.69 0.01 -12.73
C LEU A 75 -6.91 0.99 -11.57
N ARG A 76 -7.50 0.51 -10.48
CA ARG A 76 -7.79 1.30 -9.28
C ARG A 76 -7.29 0.57 -8.04
N THR A 77 -7.02 1.34 -7.00
CA THR A 77 -6.63 0.84 -5.68
C THR A 77 -7.57 1.40 -4.62
N PHE A 78 -7.94 0.55 -3.66
CA PHE A 78 -8.79 0.93 -2.53
C PHE A 78 -8.24 0.36 -1.23
N TYR A 79 -8.57 0.98 -0.10
CA TYR A 79 -8.48 0.32 1.19
C TYR A 79 -9.39 -0.91 1.19
N ASN A 80 -8.86 -2.03 1.66
CA ASN A 80 -9.57 -3.31 1.70
C ASN A 80 -10.48 -3.39 2.93
N VAL A 81 -11.39 -2.43 3.05
CA VAL A 81 -12.25 -2.23 4.21
C VAL A 81 -13.65 -1.83 3.76
N CYS A 82 -14.63 -2.65 4.12
CA CYS A 82 -16.04 -2.37 3.85
C CYS A 82 -16.51 -1.14 4.63
N GLN A 83 -17.17 -0.19 3.97
CA GLN A 83 -17.68 1.02 4.64
C GLN A 83 -18.87 0.75 5.58
N HIS A 84 -19.51 -0.43 5.50
CA HIS A 84 -20.59 -0.78 6.44
C HIS A 84 -20.05 -1.06 7.85
N ARG A 85 -19.19 -2.08 8.01
CA ARG A 85 -18.66 -2.50 9.32
C ARG A 85 -17.22 -3.01 9.25
N ALA A 86 -16.41 -2.38 8.41
CA ALA A 86 -14.96 -2.58 8.31
C ALA A 86 -14.48 -4.02 8.02
N HIS A 87 -15.36 -4.90 7.54
CA HIS A 87 -14.94 -6.23 7.11
C HIS A 87 -14.07 -6.14 5.85
N GLN A 88 -13.04 -6.97 5.75
CA GLN A 88 -12.21 -7.10 4.56
C GLN A 88 -13.07 -7.50 3.35
N LEU A 89 -12.85 -6.87 2.18
CA LEU A 89 -13.68 -7.09 0.99
C LEU A 89 -13.19 -8.28 0.17
N VAL A 90 -11.87 -8.40 0.01
CA VAL A 90 -11.24 -9.42 -0.81
C VAL A 90 -9.99 -10.00 -0.16
N GLU A 91 -9.58 -11.19 -0.55
CA GLU A 91 -8.37 -11.85 -0.05
C GLU A 91 -7.58 -12.47 -1.21
N GLY A 92 -6.25 -12.44 -1.12
CA GLY A 92 -5.38 -12.97 -2.15
C GLY A 92 -5.60 -12.32 -3.51
N GLN A 93 -5.83 -13.15 -4.52
CA GLN A 93 -6.08 -12.76 -5.90
C GLN A 93 -7.40 -13.35 -6.39
N GLY A 94 -8.03 -12.72 -7.36
CA GLY A 94 -9.18 -13.31 -8.04
C GLY A 94 -9.46 -12.67 -9.38
N GLU A 95 -10.33 -13.32 -10.16
CA GLU A 95 -10.57 -12.98 -11.56
C GLU A 95 -12.04 -12.68 -11.82
N GLY A 96 -12.32 -11.82 -12.81
CA GLY A 96 -13.64 -11.66 -13.41
C GLY A 96 -14.78 -11.20 -12.47
N LYS A 97 -14.47 -10.49 -11.38
CA LYS A 97 -15.49 -9.93 -10.48
C LYS A 97 -16.26 -8.80 -11.17
N LYS A 98 -17.57 -8.99 -11.37
CA LYS A 98 -18.47 -7.94 -11.88
C LYS A 98 -18.81 -6.87 -10.84
N THR A 99 -18.93 -7.30 -9.58
CA THR A 99 -19.27 -6.49 -8.40
C THR A 99 -18.50 -7.03 -7.21
N LEU A 100 -17.99 -6.14 -6.36
CA LEU A 100 -17.43 -6.52 -5.06
C LEU A 100 -18.57 -6.63 -4.06
N VAL A 101 -18.67 -7.77 -3.38
CA VAL A 101 -19.72 -8.03 -2.40
C VAL A 101 -19.04 -8.34 -1.09
N CYS A 102 -19.31 -7.52 -0.07
CA CYS A 102 -18.74 -7.71 1.25
C CYS A 102 -19.20 -9.07 1.84
N PRO A 103 -18.27 -9.95 2.27
CA PRO A 103 -18.62 -11.26 2.82
C PRO A 103 -19.50 -11.22 4.08
N TYR A 104 -19.53 -10.08 4.78
CA TYR A 104 -20.22 -9.98 6.06
C TYR A 104 -21.75 -9.81 5.90
N HIS A 105 -22.18 -8.82 5.12
CA HIS A 105 -23.60 -8.45 4.99
C HIS A 105 -24.05 -8.24 3.54
N ALA A 106 -23.25 -8.72 2.58
CA ALA A 106 -23.52 -8.59 1.15
C ALA A 106 -23.72 -7.14 0.67
N TRP A 107 -23.05 -6.17 1.31
CA TRP A 107 -23.01 -4.80 0.78
C TRP A 107 -22.24 -4.78 -0.54
N SER A 108 -22.79 -4.11 -1.54
CA SER A 108 -22.30 -4.06 -2.92
C SER A 108 -22.07 -2.64 -3.39
#